data_AF-A0A502ZUV5-F1
#
_entry.id   AF-A0A502ZUV5-F1
#
_cell.length_a   1.000
_cell.length_b   1.000
_cell.length_c   1.000
_cell.angle_alpha   90.00
_cell.angle_beta   90.00
_cell.angle_gamma   90.00
#
_symmetry.space_group_name_H-M   'P 1'
#
loop_
_entity.id
_entity.type
_entity.pdbx_description
1 polymer ?
#
loop_
_entity_poly.entity_id
_entity_poly.type
_entity_poly.pdbx_seq_one_letter_code
_entity_poly.pdbx_strand_id
1 'polypeptide(L)' 'MRSTLKMPKVGDAVDEVVISEIQVQKGAAVSEGQTLFVVETDKTTVEVPAPFAGTVAEILIAAGDDVKTGAPTIVLEV' A
#
# COMPACT_ATOMS: atom_id res chain seq x y z
N MET A 1 -10.29 12.89 8.87
CA MET A 1 -10.73 12.67 7.47
C MET A 1 -10.05 11.39 6.98
N ARG A 2 -10.78 10.42 6.42
CA ARG A 2 -10.19 9.15 5.97
C ARG A 2 -9.83 9.25 4.49
N SER A 3 -8.59 8.90 4.13
CA SER A 3 -8.22 8.71 2.72
C SER A 3 -7.81 7.26 2.50
N THR A 4 -8.42 6.67 1.49
CA THR A 4 -8.09 5.32 1.04
C THR A 4 -6.97 5.41 0.03
N LEU A 5 -5.85 4.77 0.36
CA LEU A 5 -4.76 4.56 -0.58
C LEU A 5 -5.16 3.44 -1.54
N LYS A 6 -4.99 3.71 -2.84
CA LYS A 6 -5.21 2.72 -3.89
C LYS A 6 -3.87 2.26 -4.41
N MET A 7 -3.82 1.01 -4.82
CA MET A 7 -2.67 0.43 -5.48
C MET A 7 -2.35 1.25 -6.74
N PRO A 8 -1.14 1.83 -6.87
CA PRO A 8 -0.73 2.46 -8.12
C PRO A 8 -0.63 1.40 -9.22
N LYS A 9 -0.87 1.79 -10.47
CA LYS A 9 -0.64 0.89 -11.62
C LYS A 9 0.86 0.64 -11.77
N VAL A 10 1.30 -0.59 -11.53
CA VAL A 10 2.70 -0.99 -11.68
C VAL A 10 2.90 -1.60 -13.07
N GLY A 11 3.04 -0.76 -14.09
CA GLY A 11 3.23 -1.18 -15.48
C GLY A 11 1.93 -1.35 -16.28
N ASP A 12 2.04 -1.22 -17.61
CA ASP A 12 0.89 -1.19 -18.54
C ASP A 12 0.12 -2.52 -18.63
N ALA A 13 0.74 -3.64 -18.27
CA ALA A 13 0.20 -5.00 -18.46
C ALA A 13 0.20 -5.87 -17.19
N VAL A 14 0.44 -5.27 -16.01
CA VAL A 14 0.44 -6.00 -14.73
C VAL A 14 -0.79 -5.58 -13.94
N ASP A 15 -1.82 -6.42 -13.98
CA ASP A 15 -3.07 -6.17 -13.27
C ASP A 15 -3.00 -6.62 -11.80
N GLU A 16 -2.14 -7.57 -11.46
CA GLU A 16 -2.00 -8.19 -10.14
C GLU A 16 -0.55 -8.15 -9.68
N VAL A 17 -0.36 -7.78 -8.42
CA VAL A 17 0.96 -7.74 -7.79
C VAL A 17 0.87 -8.30 -6.38
N VAL A 18 1.98 -8.85 -5.90
CA VAL A 18 2.02 -9.53 -4.60
C VAL A 18 2.57 -8.56 -3.57
N ILE A 19 1.96 -8.49 -2.40
CA ILE A 19 2.57 -7.77 -1.27
C ILE A 19 3.79 -8.55 -0.80
N SER A 20 4.98 -7.99 -0.97
CA SER A 20 6.22 -8.59 -0.45
C SER A 20 6.30 -8.42 1.06
N GLU A 21 6.18 -7.18 1.54
CA GLU A 21 6.32 -6.84 2.96
C GLU A 21 5.43 -5.65 3.34
N ILE A 22 4.90 -5.67 4.57
CA ILE A 22 4.12 -4.56 5.14
C ILE A 22 4.90 -3.99 6.32
N GLN A 23 5.29 -2.71 6.24
CA GLN A 23 6.03 -2.00 7.29
C GLN A 23 5.14 -1.17 8.22
N VAL A 24 3.82 -1.29 8.08
CA VAL A 24 2.84 -0.54 8.87
C VAL A 24 1.83 -1.45 9.56
N GLN A 25 1.24 -0.96 10.64
CA GLN A 25 0.27 -1.70 11.44
C GLN A 25 -0.97 -0.84 11.68
N LYS A 26 -2.13 -1.49 11.86
CA LYS A 26 -3.38 -0.80 12.21
C LYS A 26 -3.20 -0.05 13.53
N GLY A 27 -3.49 1.24 13.52
CA GLY A 27 -3.27 2.16 14.64
C GLY A 27 -1.88 2.79 14.70
N ALA A 28 -0.96 2.46 13.78
CA ALA A 28 0.35 3.10 13.73
C ALA A 28 0.27 4.50 13.09
N ALA A 29 1.05 5.44 13.63
CA ALA A 29 1.27 6.73 12.99
C ALA A 29 2.27 6.58 11.84
N VAL A 30 1.94 7.16 10.68
CA VAL A 30 2.78 7.21 9.48
C VAL A 30 3.03 8.65 9.10
N SER A 31 4.22 8.94 8.56
CA SER A 31 4.58 10.27 8.06
C SER A 31 4.40 10.37 6.54
N GLU A 32 4.26 11.59 6.01
CA GLU A 32 4.26 11.82 4.56
C GLU A 32 5.57 11.31 3.96
N GLY A 33 5.48 10.52 2.89
CA GLY A 33 6.62 9.88 2.25
C GLY A 33 7.13 8.62 2.94
N GLN A 34 6.55 8.21 4.07
CA GLN A 34 6.95 6.97 4.74
C GLN A 34 6.49 5.75 3.94
N THR A 35 7.39 4.79 3.71
CA THR A 35 7.05 3.51 3.06
C THR A 35 6.02 2.76 3.89
N LEU A 36 4.88 2.44 3.28
CA LEU A 36 3.80 1.70 3.93
C LEU A 36 4.01 0.19 3.75
N PHE A 37 4.18 -0.23 2.51
CA PHE A 37 4.37 -1.62 2.11
C PHE A 37 5.13 -1.69 0.79
N VAL A 38 5.73 -2.84 0.54
CA VAL A 38 6.48 -3.16 -0.67
C VAL A 38 5.70 -4.21 -1.44
N VAL A 39 5.52 -3.97 -2.74
CA VAL A 39 4.91 -4.92 -3.66
C VAL A 39 5.97 -5.45 -4.61
N GLU A 40 5.90 -6.73 -4.89
CA GLU A 40 6.74 -7.38 -5.89
C GLU A 40 5.89 -7.69 -7.13
N THR A 41 6.46 -7.37 -8.28
CA THR A 41 5.97 -7.78 -9.59
C THR A 41 6.99 -8.70 -10.24
N ASP A 42 6.58 -9.42 -11.29
CA ASP A 42 7.40 -10.37 -12.06
C ASP A 42 8.81 -9.87 -12.43
N LYS A 43 9.02 -8.55 -12.50
CA LYS A 43 10.30 -7.95 -12.88
C LYS A 43 10.85 -6.93 -11.89
N THR A 44 10.05 -6.42 -10.95
CA THR A 44 10.44 -5.25 -10.15
C THR A 44 9.66 -5.18 -8.85
N THR A 45 10.35 -4.81 -7.78
CA THR A 45 9.74 -4.40 -6.51
C THR A 45 9.44 -2.91 -6.52
N VAL A 46 8.22 -2.54 -6.12
CA VAL A 46 7.77 -1.16 -6.01
C VAL A 46 7.34 -0.89 -4.58
N GLU A 47 7.89 0.17 -4.01
CA GLU A 47 7.56 0.62 -2.67
C GLU A 47 6.41 1.62 -2.76
N VAL A 48 5.40 1.48 -1.89
CA VAL A 48 4.26 2.38 -1.85
C VAL A 48 4.42 3.35 -0.66
N PRO A 49 4.78 4.62 -0.91
CA PRO A 49 4.90 5.62 0.15
C PRO A 49 3.53 6.20 0.56
N ALA A 50 3.47 6.69 1.79
CA ALA A 50 2.31 7.39 2.31
C ALA A 50 2.17 8.76 1.63
N PRO A 51 1.00 9.11 1.07
CA PRO A 51 0.78 10.40 0.41
C PRO A 51 0.69 11.58 1.38
N PHE A 52 0.48 11.34 2.67
CA PHE A 52 0.40 12.34 3.73
C PHE A 52 0.67 11.68 5.10
N ALA A 53 1.03 12.49 6.11
CA ALA A 53 1.20 12.03 7.49
C ALA A 53 -0.16 11.79 8.15
N GLY A 54 -0.37 10.67 8.83
CA GLY A 54 -1.63 10.31 9.47
C GLY A 54 -1.52 9.04 10.31
N THR A 55 -2.66 8.45 10.68
CA THR A 55 -2.73 7.17 11.40
C THR A 55 -3.35 6.10 10.53
N VAL A 56 -2.83 4.88 10.55
CA VAL A 56 -3.41 3.74 9.84
C VAL A 56 -4.73 3.34 10.48
N ALA A 57 -5.85 3.69 9.86
CA ALA A 57 -7.16 3.29 10.32
C ALA A 57 -7.44 1.81 10.02
N GLU A 58 -7.06 1.35 8.83
CA GLU A 58 -7.30 -0.01 8.38
C GLU A 58 -6.31 -0.48 7.33
N ILE A 59 -5.96 -1.76 7.36
CA ILE A 59 -5.11 -2.43 6.37
C ILE A 59 -5.97 -3.52 5.73
N LEU A 60 -6.15 -3.45 4.41
CA LEU A 60 -6.98 -4.38 3.61
C LEU A 60 -6.12 -5.43 2.89
N ILE A 61 -4.81 -5.43 3.13
CA ILE A 61 -3.81 -6.24 2.45
C ILE A 61 -2.96 -7.00 3.48
N ALA A 62 -2.42 -8.15 3.10
CA ALA A 62 -1.53 -8.95 3.94
C ALA A 62 -0.23 -9.27 3.18
N ALA A 63 0.86 -9.56 3.89
CA ALA A 63 2.09 -10.02 3.25
C ALA A 63 1.85 -11.37 2.55
N GLY A 64 2.23 -11.47 1.28
CA GLY A 64 1.94 -12.59 0.40
C GLY A 64 0.57 -12.57 -0.25
N ASP A 65 -0.22 -11.49 -0.08
CA ASP A 65 -1.55 -11.36 -0.67
C ASP A 65 -1.47 -10.75 -2.08
N ASP A 66 -2.32 -11.24 -2.99
CA ASP A 66 -2.42 -10.77 -4.37
C ASP A 66 -3.39 -9.59 -4.47
N VAL A 67 -2.87 -8.42 -4.84
CA VAL A 67 -3.65 -7.17 -4.89
C VAL A 67 -3.69 -6.63 -6.31
N LYS A 68 -4.90 -6.32 -6.78
CA LYS A 68 -5.09 -5.73 -8.10
C LYS A 68 -4.73 -4.25 -8.14
N THR A 69 -4.21 -3.79 -9.28
CA THR A 69 -3.99 -2.36 -9.51
C THR A 69 -5.30 -1.58 -9.40
N GLY A 70 -5.29 -0.46 -8.67
CA GLY A 70 -6.48 0.32 -8.34
C GLY A 70 -7.33 -0.20 -7.17
N ALA A 71 -7.03 -1.37 -6.60
CA ALA A 71 -7.70 -1.87 -5.41
C ALA A 71 -7.34 -1.03 -4.16
N PRO A 72 -8.25 -0.90 -3.19
CA PRO A 72 -7.96 -0.22 -1.92
C PRO A 72 -7.01 -1.06 -1.08
N THR A 73 -5.92 -0.47 -0.62
CA THR A 73 -4.88 -1.17 0.15
C THR A 73 -4.92 -0.82 1.63
N ILE A 74 -4.80 0.47 1.94
CA ILE A 74 -4.70 0.98 3.30
C ILE A 74 -5.60 2.20 3.43
N VAL A 75 -6.30 2.31 4.54
CA VAL A 75 -7.06 3.49 4.92
C VAL A 75 -6.26 4.26 5.95
N LEU A 76 -5.86 5.48 5.58
CA LEU A 76 -5.19 6.42 6.46
C LEU A 76 -6.20 7.45 6.98
N GLU A 77 -6.09 7.83 8.24
CA GLU A 77 -6.92 8.85 8.88
C GLU A 77 -6.02 9.99 9.37
N VAL A 78 -6.37 11.21 8.96
CA VAL A 78 -5.76 12.48 9.37
C VAL A 78 -6.69 13.30 10.23
#